data_AF-A0A661DEZ1-F1
#
_entry.id   AF-A0A661DEZ1-F1
#
_cell.length_a   1.000
_cell.length_b   1.000
_cell.length_c   1.000
_cell.angle_alpha   90.00
_cell.angle_beta   90.00
_cell.angle_gamma   90.00
#
_symmetry.space_group_name_H-M   'P 1'
#
loop_
_entity.id
_entity.type
_entity.pdbx_description
1 polymer ?
#
loop_
_entity_poly.entity_id
_entity_poly.type
_entity_poly.pdbx_seq_one_letter_code
_entity_poly.pdbx_strand_id
1 'polypeptide(L)'
;MSLSDLNMDDFKLDVKPETNPCKGLVFRFSNTICITSHRGFMQRKELRLLKRRSCTGCEKCGWIEDYIYEELEQGDNKDFNLMRDLEHGKMYTPHFESSRDWESGHYEIDDMYMTEVV
;
A
#
# COMPACT_ATOMS: atom_id res chain seq x y z
N MET A 1 -25.27 45.79 -13.24
CA MET A 1 -24.36 45.13 -12.29
C MET A 1 -23.66 44.04 -13.07
N SER A 2 -22.41 44.29 -13.44
CA SER A 2 -21.60 43.40 -14.29
C SER A 2 -21.14 42.19 -13.49
N LEU A 3 -21.08 41.04 -14.17
CA LEU A 3 -20.56 39.76 -13.68
C LEU A 3 -19.02 39.75 -13.51
N SER A 4 -18.38 40.92 -13.38
CA SER A 4 -16.93 41.10 -13.41
C SER A 4 -16.23 41.00 -12.05
N ASP A 5 -17.00 40.80 -10.96
CA ASP A 5 -16.47 40.97 -9.59
C ASP A 5 -16.36 39.65 -8.81
N LEU A 6 -16.37 38.50 -9.49
CA LEU A 6 -16.06 37.21 -8.86
C LEU A 6 -14.57 36.91 -9.06
N ASN A 7 -13.75 37.38 -8.11
CA ASN A 7 -12.35 36.98 -7.99
C ASN A 7 -12.27 35.45 -7.84
N MET A 8 -11.65 34.79 -8.81
CA MET A 8 -11.39 33.34 -8.81
C MET A 8 -10.30 32.90 -7.82
N ASP A 9 -9.67 33.83 -7.10
CA ASP A 9 -8.51 33.56 -6.24
C ASP A 9 -8.85 33.14 -4.78
N ASP A 10 -10.13 33.16 -4.39
CA ASP A 10 -10.53 32.98 -2.97
C ASP A 10 -10.87 31.54 -2.57
N PHE A 11 -10.74 30.55 -3.47
CA PHE A 11 -10.89 29.13 -3.11
C PHE A 11 -9.53 28.45 -2.86
N LYS A 12 -8.73 29.02 -1.95
CA LYS A 12 -7.64 28.26 -1.32
C LYS A 12 -8.24 27.40 -0.22
N LEU A 13 -8.56 26.15 -0.58
CA LEU A 13 -8.86 25.11 0.39
C LEU A 13 -7.60 24.91 1.24
N ASP A 14 -7.56 25.52 2.41
CA ASP A 14 -6.57 25.25 3.45
C ASP A 14 -6.78 23.81 3.94
N VAL A 15 -6.29 22.85 3.15
CA VAL A 15 -6.16 21.45 3.55
C VAL A 15 -5.09 21.44 4.64
N LYS A 16 -5.51 21.63 5.89
CA LYS A 16 -4.67 21.35 7.05
C LYS A 16 -4.22 19.90 6.92
N PRO A 17 -2.92 19.60 6.82
CA PRO A 17 -2.46 18.23 6.76
C PRO A 17 -2.89 17.55 8.06
N GLU A 18 -3.77 16.55 7.96
CA GLU A 18 -4.22 15.83 9.14
C GLU A 18 -3.01 15.26 9.89
N THR A 19 -2.99 15.60 11.17
CA THR A 19 -1.85 15.58 12.07
C THR A 19 -1.76 14.22 12.75
N ASN A 20 -1.45 13.18 11.98
CA ASN A 20 -0.83 11.97 12.51
C ASN A 20 0.00 11.29 11.42
N PRO A 21 1.33 11.20 11.54
CA PRO A 21 2.13 10.42 10.61
C PRO A 21 1.68 8.95 10.68
N CYS A 22 1.12 8.38 9.60
CA CYS A 22 0.87 6.92 9.52
C CYS A 22 2.22 6.26 9.81
N LYS A 23 2.28 5.48 10.89
CA LYS A 23 3.48 4.76 11.31
C LYS A 23 3.68 3.48 10.49
N GLY A 24 2.87 3.26 9.46
CA GLY A 24 2.94 2.15 8.53
C GLY A 24 2.32 0.84 9.05
N LEU A 25 2.18 -0.09 8.10
CA LEU A 25 1.93 -1.50 8.37
C LEU A 25 3.27 -2.23 8.41
N VAL A 26 3.45 -3.17 9.34
CA VAL A 26 4.66 -4.00 9.38
C VAL A 26 4.27 -5.44 9.13
N PHE A 27 4.85 -6.03 8.09
CA PHE A 27 4.65 -7.41 7.70
C PHE A 27 5.92 -8.22 7.97
N ARG A 28 5.77 -9.50 8.29
CA ARG A 28 6.87 -10.48 8.23
C ARG A 28 6.68 -11.33 6.99
N PHE A 29 7.72 -11.41 6.18
CA PHE A 29 7.72 -12.28 5.02
C PHE A 29 8.13 -13.70 5.42
N SER A 30 7.43 -14.69 4.89
CA SER A 30 7.72 -16.12 5.06
C SER A 30 7.65 -16.81 3.72
N ASN A 31 8.79 -17.39 3.30
CA ASN A 31 8.87 -18.27 2.14
C ASN A 31 9.14 -19.70 2.61
N THR A 32 8.21 -20.62 2.37
CA THR A 32 8.34 -22.03 2.74
C THR A 32 8.35 -22.87 1.47
N ILE A 33 9.36 -23.73 1.34
CA ILE A 33 9.47 -24.68 0.24
C ILE A 33 9.46 -26.08 0.85
N CYS A 34 8.53 -26.94 0.41
CA CYS A 34 8.45 -28.31 0.89
C CYS A 34 8.25 -29.30 -0.28
N ILE A 35 8.70 -30.53 -0.05
CA ILE A 35 8.48 -31.65 -0.96
C ILE A 35 7.15 -32.29 -0.57
N THR A 36 6.26 -32.45 -1.55
CA THR A 36 4.97 -33.08 -1.33
C THR A 36 5.10 -34.60 -1.29
N SER A 37 4.12 -35.28 -0.69
CA SER A 37 4.00 -36.75 -0.68
C SER A 37 4.06 -37.38 -2.07
N HIS A 38 3.71 -36.63 -3.11
CA HIS A 38 3.70 -37.05 -4.50
C HIS A 38 4.99 -36.69 -5.26
N ARG A 39 6.09 -36.40 -4.56
CA ARG A 39 7.37 -35.95 -5.14
C ARG A 39 7.28 -34.65 -5.95
N GLY A 40 6.26 -33.84 -5.68
CA GLY A 40 6.16 -32.47 -6.20
C GLY A 40 6.86 -31.47 -5.29
N PHE A 41 7.02 -30.24 -5.76
CA PHE A 41 7.47 -29.11 -4.95
C PHE A 41 6.29 -28.17 -4.69
N MET A 42 6.14 -27.74 -3.44
CA MET A 42 5.24 -26.66 -3.06
C MET A 42 6.09 -25.50 -2.56
N GLN A 43 5.83 -24.31 -3.10
CA GLN A 43 6.34 -23.06 -2.55
C GLN A 43 5.16 -22.23 -2.03
N ARG A 44 5.23 -21.79 -0.77
CA ARG A 44 4.28 -20.88 -0.16
C ARG A 44 5.01 -19.61 0.26
N LYS A 45 4.63 -18.48 -0.34
CA LYS A 45 5.03 -17.13 0.08
C LYS A 45 3.88 -16.50 0.87
N GLU A 46 4.20 -15.87 1.99
CA GLU A 46 3.21 -15.27 2.88
C GLU A 46 3.73 -13.95 3.46
N LEU A 47 2.90 -12.91 3.44
CA LEU A 47 3.09 -11.69 4.21
C LEU A 47 2.16 -11.70 5.41
N ARG A 48 2.73 -11.89 6.60
CA ARG A 48 1.97 -11.88 7.84
C ARG A 48 2.03 -10.51 8.49
N LEU A 49 0.88 -9.85 8.63
CA LEU A 49 0.80 -8.59 9.37
C LEU A 49 1.20 -8.81 10.84
N LEU A 50 2.31 -8.20 11.27
CA LEU A 50 2.80 -8.29 12.65
C LEU A 50 2.24 -7.19 13.54
N LYS A 51 2.19 -5.98 13.01
CA LYS A 51 1.75 -4.81 13.75
C LYS A 51 1.15 -3.79 12.79
N ARG A 52 -0.11 -3.43 13.02
CA ARG A 52 -0.60 -2.10 12.67
C ARG A 52 0.09 -1.17 13.67
N ARG A 53 1.03 -0.31 13.26
CA ARG A 53 1.66 0.62 14.22
C ARG A 53 0.64 1.70 14.63
N SER A 54 -0.43 1.33 15.33
CA SER A 54 -1.33 2.21 16.08
C SER A 54 -1.62 3.56 15.39
N CYS A 55 -1.99 3.51 14.11
CA CYS A 55 -2.58 4.65 13.42
C CYS A 55 -4.09 4.50 13.66
N THR A 56 -4.55 4.84 14.86
CA THR A 56 -5.99 4.86 15.16
C THR A 56 -6.67 5.83 14.19
N GLY A 57 -7.48 5.30 13.28
CA GLY A 57 -8.27 6.09 12.32
C GLY A 57 -7.51 6.59 11.08
N CYS A 58 -6.37 6.00 10.71
CA CYS A 58 -5.72 6.40 9.45
C CYS A 58 -6.35 5.68 8.26
N GLU A 59 -7.13 6.42 7.48
CA GLU A 59 -7.75 5.96 6.22
C GLU A 59 -6.73 5.31 5.29
N LYS A 60 -5.52 5.87 5.21
CA LYS A 60 -4.42 5.33 4.39
C LYS A 60 -4.03 3.92 4.77
N CYS A 61 -3.85 3.62 6.06
CA CYS A 61 -3.31 2.32 6.45
C CYS A 61 -4.36 1.18 6.32
N GLY A 62 -5.67 1.49 6.22
CA GLY A 62 -6.71 0.51 5.88
C GLY A 62 -6.74 0.20 4.39
N TRP A 63 -6.70 1.23 3.54
CA TRP A 63 -6.72 1.08 2.09
C TRP A 63 -5.50 0.32 1.56
N ILE A 64 -4.33 0.50 2.20
CA ILE A 64 -3.10 -0.23 1.84
C ILE A 64 -3.24 -1.73 2.15
N GLU A 65 -3.88 -2.09 3.26
CA GLU A 65 -4.07 -3.49 3.63
C GLU A 65 -4.99 -4.19 2.62
N ASP A 66 -6.11 -3.55 2.28
CA ASP A 66 -7.05 -4.05 1.28
C ASP A 66 -6.39 -4.15 -0.11
N TYR A 67 -5.66 -3.12 -0.53
CA TYR A 67 -4.91 -3.12 -1.80
C TYR A 67 -3.86 -4.25 -1.87
N ILE A 68 -3.08 -4.46 -0.80
CA ILE A 68 -2.09 -5.56 -0.75
C ILE A 68 -2.80 -6.92 -0.87
N TYR A 69 -3.95 -7.10 -0.22
CA TYR A 69 -4.69 -8.36 -0.33
C TYR A 69 -5.26 -8.57 -1.72
N GLU A 70 -5.86 -7.55 -2.33
CA GLU A 70 -6.38 -7.60 -3.70
C GLU A 70 -5.28 -7.95 -4.71
N GLU A 71 -4.11 -7.31 -4.61
CA GLU A 71 -2.96 -7.59 -5.48
C GLU A 71 -2.42 -9.03 -5.31
N LEU A 72 -2.36 -9.52 -4.06
CA LEU A 72 -1.89 -10.88 -3.77
C LEU A 72 -2.90 -11.96 -4.19
N GLU A 73 -4.21 -11.68 -4.11
CA GLU A 73 -5.26 -12.60 -4.54
C GLU A 73 -5.38 -12.68 -6.06
N GLN A 74 -5.18 -11.55 -6.75
CA GLN A 74 -5.30 -11.51 -8.22
C GLN A 74 -4.15 -12.22 -8.93
N GLY A 75 -3.02 -12.48 -8.26
CA GLY A 75 -2.03 -13.51 -8.61
C GLY A 75 -1.35 -13.41 -9.99
N ASP A 76 -1.74 -12.46 -10.84
CA ASP A 76 -1.38 -12.38 -12.25
C ASP A 76 -0.76 -11.03 -12.65
N ASN A 77 -0.59 -10.11 -11.69
CA ASN A 77 0.17 -8.88 -11.93
C ASN A 77 1.66 -9.19 -12.06
N LYS A 78 2.07 -9.53 -13.29
CA LYS A 78 3.45 -9.80 -13.71
C LYS A 78 4.41 -8.65 -13.39
N ASP A 79 3.89 -7.43 -13.23
CA ASP A 79 4.67 -6.22 -12.96
C ASP A 79 4.79 -5.92 -11.46
N PHE A 80 3.81 -6.29 -10.63
CA PHE A 80 3.85 -6.13 -9.17
C PHE A 80 4.39 -7.39 -8.48
N ASN A 81 5.66 -7.69 -8.69
CA ASN A 81 6.33 -8.79 -7.98
C ASN A 81 6.77 -8.34 -6.57
N LEU A 82 5.80 -7.88 -5.76
CA LEU A 82 6.01 -7.29 -4.43
C LEU A 82 6.80 -8.19 -3.47
N MET A 83 6.73 -9.51 -3.73
CA MET A 83 7.38 -10.57 -2.95
C MET A 83 8.61 -11.19 -3.64
N ARG A 84 9.16 -10.55 -4.68
CA ARG A 84 10.31 -11.09 -5.43
C ARG A 84 11.58 -11.04 -4.61
N ASP A 85 11.87 -9.87 -4.07
CA ASP A 85 13.15 -9.53 -3.44
C ASP A 85 13.06 -9.55 -1.90
N LEU A 86 12.01 -10.17 -1.36
CA LEU A 86 11.83 -10.33 0.08
C LEU A 86 12.54 -11.58 0.59
N GLU A 87 13.24 -11.44 1.71
CA GLU A 87 13.95 -12.53 2.38
C GLU A 87 13.12 -13.13 3.51
N HIS A 88 13.17 -14.46 3.62
CA HIS A 88 12.43 -15.20 4.64
C HIS A 88 12.78 -14.72 6.05
N GLY A 89 11.76 -14.46 6.88
CA GLY A 89 11.90 -14.10 8.28
C GLY A 89 12.09 -12.60 8.54
N LYS A 90 12.40 -11.82 7.50
CA LYS A 90 12.57 -10.36 7.59
C LYS A 90 11.24 -9.63 7.70
N MET A 91 11.31 -8.40 8.21
CA MET A 91 10.17 -7.51 8.38
C MET A 91 10.19 -6.40 7.35
N TYR A 92 9.02 -6.03 6.84
CA TYR A 92 8.87 -5.05 5.76
C TYR A 92 7.75 -4.06 6.05
N THR A 93 7.89 -2.85 5.53
CA THR A 93 6.85 -1.80 5.51
C THR A 93 6.52 -1.43 4.06
N PRO A 94 5.24 -1.33 3.67
CA PRO A 94 4.86 -0.89 2.34
C PRO A 94 5.02 0.63 2.22
N HIS A 95 5.56 1.06 1.10
CA HIS A 95 5.57 2.43 0.61
C HIS A 95 4.79 2.47 -0.69
N PHE A 96 4.04 3.54 -0.90
CA PHE A 96 3.24 3.73 -2.10
C PHE A 96 3.38 5.16 -2.59
N GLU A 97 3.36 5.29 -3.90
CA GLU A 97 3.20 6.55 -4.61
C GLU A 97 1.78 6.58 -5.15
N SER A 98 1.12 7.74 -5.02
CA SER A 98 -0.25 7.91 -5.48
C SER A 98 -0.40 9.22 -6.23
N SER A 99 -1.00 9.15 -7.40
CA SER A 99 -1.41 10.30 -8.19
C SER A 99 -2.91 10.52 -8.03
N ARG A 100 -3.34 11.74 -8.36
CA ARG A 100 -4.76 12.07 -8.42
C ARG A 100 -5.16 12.10 -9.88
N ASP A 101 -6.08 11.24 -10.25
CA ASP A 101 -6.66 11.28 -11.58
C ASP A 101 -7.35 12.64 -11.80
N TRP A 102 -6.99 13.30 -12.90
CA TRP A 102 -7.46 14.64 -13.21
C TRP A 102 -8.93 14.62 -13.69
N GLU A 103 -9.41 13.50 -14.23
CA GLU A 103 -10.76 13.36 -14.77
C GLU A 103 -11.78 13.05 -13.67
N SER A 104 -11.51 12.04 -12.83
CA SER A 104 -12.40 11.63 -11.75
C SER A 104 -12.12 12.31 -10.41
N GLY A 105 -10.91 12.85 -10.22
CA GLY A 105 -10.47 13.41 -8.95
C GLY A 105 -10.14 12.38 -7.87
N HIS A 106 -10.18 11.08 -8.19
CA HIS A 106 -9.83 9.98 -7.29
C HIS A 106 -8.31 9.77 -7.19
N TYR A 107 -7.86 9.15 -6.10
CA TYR A 107 -6.46 8.78 -5.93
C TYR A 107 -6.25 7.37 -6.46
N GLU A 108 -5.24 7.21 -7.31
CA GLU A 108 -4.78 5.92 -7.81
C GLU A 108 -3.40 5.62 -7.22
N ILE A 109 -3.10 4.34 -7.00
CA ILE A 109 -1.78 3.89 -6.56
C ILE A 109 -0.94 3.65 -7.81
N ASP A 110 0.09 4.49 -8.01
CA ASP A 110 0.97 4.41 -9.18
C ASP A 110 2.04 3.33 -9.00
N ASP A 111 2.61 3.24 -7.80
CA ASP A 111 3.66 2.28 -7.45
C ASP A 111 3.57 1.88 -5.97
N MET A 112 4.00 0.66 -5.66
CA MET A 112 4.09 0.14 -4.31
C MET A 112 5.31 -0.79 -4.17
N TYR A 113 6.14 -0.51 -3.16
CA TYR A 113 7.31 -1.32 -2.83
C TYR A 113 7.47 -1.53 -1.33
N MET A 114 8.25 -2.56 -0.98
CA MET A 114 8.47 -2.98 0.40
C MET A 114 9.89 -2.61 0.85
N THR A 115 10.03 -1.94 1.99
CA THR A 115 11.33 -1.61 2.60
C THR A 115 11.55 -2.44 3.87
N GLU A 116 12.77 -2.97 4.04
CA GLU A 116 13.13 -3.74 5.23
C GLU A 116 13.13 -2.86 6.49
N VAL A 117 12.51 -3.35 7.56
CA VAL A 117 12.50 -2.70 8.88
C VAL A 117 13.65 -3.27 9.71
N VAL A 118 14.68 -2.46 9.92
CA VAL A 118 15.85 -2.76 10.78
C VAL A 118 15.49 -2.81 12.25
#